data_AF-A0A5C3LD62-F1
#
_entry.id   AF-A0A5C3LD62-F1
#
_cell.length_a   1.000
_cell.length_b   1.000
_cell.length_c   1.000
_cell.angle_alpha   90.00
_cell.angle_beta   90.00
_cell.angle_gamma   90.00
#
_symmetry.space_group_name_H-M   'P 1'
#
loop_
_entity.id
_entity.type
_entity.pdbx_description
1 polymer ?
#
loop_
_entity_poly.entity_id
_entity_poly.type
_entity_poly.pdbx_seq_one_letter_code
_entity_poly.pdbx_strand_id
1 'polypeptide(L)'
;FANPLDATAGTRPTDTLSAREVFHATQARIRPLTSGIQTQEQLDTLLQHLDSINQTYLEESQSEQLRDPTTQSFKGRPRSQRLTGVLEGRARGGGGSRTRGMRGLHKPRTEGHCSVCRAIGHTRRTCPVLRQGMARIINDASE
;
A
#
# COMPACT_ATOMS: atom_id res chain seq x y z
N PHE A 1 -46.74 7.22 4.75
CA PHE A 1 -45.92 7.11 3.52
C PHE A 1 -44.63 6.39 3.91
N ALA A 2 -44.48 5.13 3.52
CA ALA A 2 -43.24 4.38 3.74
C ALA A 2 -42.20 4.84 2.71
N ASN A 3 -40.93 4.92 3.12
CA ASN A 3 -39.83 5.34 2.28
C ASN A 3 -39.55 4.26 1.22
N PRO A 4 -39.61 4.55 -0.09
CA PRO A 4 -39.39 3.55 -1.15
C PRO A 4 -37.96 2.97 -1.20
N LEU A 5 -37.03 3.47 -0.38
CA LEU A 5 -35.70 2.91 -0.20
C LEU A 5 -35.64 1.76 0.82
N ASP A 6 -36.65 1.61 1.69
CA ASP A 6 -36.69 0.54 2.70
C ASP A 6 -37.15 -0.82 2.13
N ALA A 7 -37.63 -0.85 0.89
CA ALA A 7 -38.20 -2.06 0.26
C ALA A 7 -37.18 -2.96 -0.47
N THR A 8 -35.87 -2.68 -0.35
CA THR A 8 -34.82 -3.53 -0.95
C THR A 8 -33.84 -4.03 0.11
N ALA A 9 -34.35 -4.75 1.11
CA ALA A 9 -33.52 -5.55 2.03
C ALA A 9 -32.99 -6.84 1.36
N GLY A 10 -32.55 -6.74 0.11
CA GLY A 10 -31.79 -7.77 -0.59
C GLY A 10 -30.31 -7.40 -0.53
N THR A 11 -29.44 -8.35 -0.21
CA THR A 11 -28.00 -8.14 -0.25
C THR A 11 -27.59 -7.71 -1.65
N ARG A 12 -26.96 -6.54 -1.77
CA ARG A 12 -26.42 -6.10 -3.06
C ARG A 12 -25.20 -6.94 -3.41
N PRO A 13 -24.86 -7.08 -4.71
CA PRO A 13 -23.69 -7.84 -5.13
C PRO A 13 -22.37 -7.36 -4.50
N THR A 14 -22.31 -6.09 -4.08
CA THR A 14 -21.14 -5.45 -3.49
C THR A 14 -21.16 -5.41 -1.95
N ASP A 15 -22.23 -5.88 -1.31
CA ASP A 15 -22.34 -5.83 0.14
C ASP A 15 -21.44 -6.90 0.78
N THR A 16 -20.71 -6.52 1.82
CA THR A 16 -19.86 -7.45 2.57
C THR A 16 -20.74 -8.42 3.35
N LEU A 17 -20.60 -9.72 3.07
CA LEU A 17 -21.29 -10.78 3.81
C LEU A 17 -20.68 -10.97 5.20
N SER A 18 -21.51 -11.34 6.19
CA SER A 18 -21.00 -11.66 7.51
C SER A 18 -20.25 -13.00 7.50
N ALA A 19 -19.21 -13.13 8.34
CA ALA A 19 -18.43 -14.36 8.43
C ALA A 19 -19.30 -15.60 8.73
N ARG A 20 -20.35 -15.42 9.54
CA ARG A 20 -21.29 -16.48 9.90
C ARG A 20 -22.12 -16.95 8.70
N GLU A 21 -22.60 -16.02 7.86
CA GLU A 21 -23.34 -16.37 6.64
C GLU A 21 -22.45 -17.09 5.64
N VAL A 22 -21.22 -16.59 5.43
CA VAL A 22 -20.22 -17.24 4.56
C VAL A 22 -19.94 -18.65 5.05
N PHE A 23 -19.67 -18.84 6.34
CA PHE A 23 -19.39 -20.16 6.90
C PHE A 23 -20.57 -21.12 6.75
N HIS A 24 -21.79 -20.70 7.09
CA HIS A 24 -22.95 -21.59 6.96
C HIS A 24 -23.26 -21.93 5.50
N ALA A 25 -23.17 -20.96 4.59
CA ALA A 25 -23.41 -21.19 3.17
C ALA A 25 -22.37 -22.14 2.57
N THR A 26 -21.08 -21.91 2.85
CA THR A 26 -19.99 -22.78 2.38
C THR A 26 -20.10 -24.19 2.96
N GLN A 27 -20.30 -24.33 4.27
CA GLN A 27 -20.45 -25.63 4.92
C GLN A 27 -21.66 -26.40 4.39
N ALA A 28 -22.79 -25.73 4.19
CA ALA A 28 -24.00 -26.36 3.62
C ALA A 28 -23.75 -26.87 2.19
N ARG A 29 -22.91 -26.18 1.42
CA ARG A 29 -22.56 -26.56 0.05
C ARG A 29 -21.55 -27.71 -0.02
N ILE A 30 -20.60 -27.74 0.91
CA ILE A 30 -19.54 -28.76 0.96
C ILE A 30 -20.06 -30.09 1.54
N ARG A 31 -21.00 -30.03 2.48
CA ARG A 31 -21.47 -31.22 3.22
C ARG A 31 -21.90 -32.41 2.34
N PRO A 32 -22.69 -32.23 1.26
CA PRO A 32 -23.06 -33.35 0.37
C PRO A 32 -21.87 -33.96 -0.38
N LEU A 33 -20.84 -33.18 -0.68
CA LEU A 33 -19.62 -33.67 -1.33
C LEU A 33 -18.81 -34.53 -0.37
N THR A 34 -18.78 -34.15 0.91
CA THR A 34 -18.04 -34.88 1.94
C THR A 34 -18.76 -36.14 2.44
N SER A 35 -20.08 -36.27 2.27
CA SER A 35 -20.82 -37.42 2.79
C SER A 35 -20.52 -38.75 2.10
N GLY A 36 -19.94 -38.71 0.88
CA GLY A 36 -19.57 -39.90 0.12
C GLY A 36 -18.10 -40.33 0.28
N ILE A 37 -17.29 -39.58 1.04
CA ILE A 37 -15.85 -39.81 1.16
C ILE A 37 -15.61 -40.85 2.25
N GLN A 38 -15.06 -41.99 1.85
CA GLN A 38 -14.78 -43.11 2.74
C GLN A 38 -13.29 -43.43 2.83
N THR A 39 -12.48 -42.99 1.85
CA THR A 39 -11.04 -43.25 1.80
C THR A 39 -10.23 -41.96 1.76
N GLN A 40 -8.96 -42.06 2.16
CA GLN A 40 -8.02 -40.94 2.09
C GLN A 40 -7.79 -40.48 0.64
N GLU A 41 -7.68 -41.42 -0.29
CA GLU A 41 -7.48 -41.11 -1.72
C GLU A 41 -8.64 -40.28 -2.30
N GLN A 42 -9.88 -40.57 -1.89
CA GLN A 42 -11.05 -39.81 -2.30
C GLN A 42 -11.02 -38.38 -1.74
N LEU A 43 -10.60 -38.22 -0.48
CA LEU A 43 -10.42 -36.91 0.14
C LEU A 43 -9.34 -36.10 -0.59
N ASP A 44 -8.18 -36.72 -0.84
CA ASP A 44 -7.05 -36.07 -1.51
C ASP A 44 -7.41 -35.66 -2.94
N THR A 45 -8.16 -36.50 -3.67
CA THR A 45 -8.67 -36.18 -5.02
C THR A 45 -9.61 -34.97 -4.98
N LEU A 46 -10.50 -34.89 -3.98
CA LEU A 46 -11.39 -33.74 -3.82
C LEU A 46 -10.59 -32.47 -3.52
N LEU A 47 -9.62 -32.53 -2.61
CA LEU A 47 -8.79 -31.38 -2.28
C LEU A 47 -8.00 -30.88 -3.49
N GLN A 48 -7.38 -31.79 -4.25
CA GLN A 48 -6.71 -31.45 -5.51
C GLN A 48 -7.65 -30.76 -6.49
N HIS A 49 -8.89 -31.23 -6.61
CA HIS A 49 -9.88 -30.59 -7.48
C HIS A 49 -10.23 -29.17 -7.01
N LEU A 50 -10.42 -28.94 -5.71
CA LEU A 50 -10.65 -27.60 -5.16
C LEU A 50 -9.45 -26.67 -5.38
N ASP A 51 -8.23 -27.17 -5.21
CA ASP A 51 -7.02 -26.40 -5.46
C ASP A 51 -6.89 -26.01 -6.93
N SER A 52 -7.23 -26.92 -7.85
CA SER A 52 -7.23 -26.63 -9.29
C SER A 52 -8.21 -25.50 -9.65
N ILE A 53 -9.41 -25.52 -9.08
CA ILE A 53 -10.42 -24.47 -9.26
C ILE A 53 -9.93 -23.13 -8.68
N ASN A 54 -9.29 -23.15 -7.51
CA ASN A 54 -8.74 -21.94 -6.91
C ASN A 54 -7.63 -21.34 -7.79
N GLN A 55 -6.78 -22.18 -8.39
CA GLN A 55 -5.74 -21.73 -9.31
C GLN A 55 -6.33 -21.07 -10.56
N THR A 56 -7.37 -21.66 -11.18
CA THR A 56 -8.01 -21.05 -12.35
C THR A 56 -8.61 -19.68 -12.03
N TYR A 57 -9.29 -19.54 -10.88
CA TYR A 57 -9.81 -18.23 -10.46
C TYR A 57 -8.72 -17.20 -10.21
N LEU A 58 -7.59 -17.60 -9.62
CA LEU A 58 -6.46 -16.71 -9.39
C LEU A 58 -5.84 -16.25 -10.72
N GLU A 59 -5.65 -17.15 -11.68
CA GLU A 59 -5.15 -16.82 -13.01
C GLU A 59 -6.09 -15.88 -13.76
N GLU A 60 -7.40 -16.16 -13.74
CA GLU A 60 -8.42 -15.28 -14.33
C GLU A 60 -8.38 -13.89 -13.70
N SER A 61 -8.35 -13.80 -12.36
CA SER A 61 -8.28 -12.52 -11.65
C SER A 61 -7.01 -11.71 -11.98
N GLN A 62 -5.88 -12.38 -12.20
CA GLN A 62 -4.63 -11.73 -12.60
C GLN A 62 -4.68 -11.25 -14.05
N SER A 63 -5.33 -12.02 -14.93
CA SER A 63 -5.52 -11.66 -16.33
C SER A 63 -6.48 -10.48 -16.52
N GLU A 64 -7.53 -10.42 -15.69
CA GLU A 64 -8.54 -9.36 -15.68
C GLU A 64 -8.11 -8.12 -14.88
N GLN A 65 -6.91 -8.12 -14.29
CA GLN A 65 -6.34 -6.98 -13.62
C GLN A 65 -5.97 -5.90 -14.65
N LEU A 66 -6.98 -5.18 -15.15
CA LEU A 66 -6.85 -3.99 -15.96
C LEU A 66 -5.96 -3.01 -15.19
N ARG A 67 -4.69 -2.92 -15.58
CA ARG A 67 -3.80 -1.90 -15.04
C ARG A 67 -4.29 -0.56 -15.52
N ASP A 68 -4.65 0.30 -14.57
CA ASP A 68 -4.84 1.70 -14.88
C ASP A 68 -3.56 2.23 -15.56
N PRO A 69 -3.66 2.87 -16.73
CA PRO A 69 -2.50 3.45 -17.36
C PRO A 69 -1.88 4.45 -16.39
N THR A 70 -0.55 4.45 -16.29
CA THR A 70 0.14 5.40 -15.43
C THR A 70 -0.26 6.81 -15.83
N THR A 71 -1.01 7.50 -14.98
CA THR A 71 -1.38 8.89 -15.24
C THR A 71 -0.12 9.75 -15.17
N GLN A 72 0.30 10.30 -16.30
CA GLN A 72 1.42 11.25 -16.33
C GLN A 72 0.98 12.51 -15.57
N SER A 73 1.36 12.59 -14.30
CA SER A 73 1.14 13.79 -13.50
C SER A 73 2.07 14.89 -14.00
N PHE A 74 1.57 15.73 -14.92
CA PHE A 74 2.25 16.98 -15.26
C PHE A 74 2.22 17.88 -14.04
N LYS A 75 3.35 17.97 -13.32
CA LYS A 75 3.49 18.91 -12.20
C LYS A 75 3.22 20.34 -12.68
N GLY A 76 2.22 20.99 -12.09
CA GLY A 76 1.87 22.38 -12.36
C GLY A 76 0.40 22.55 -12.75
N ARG A 77 -0.03 23.82 -12.90
CA ARG A 77 -1.36 24.14 -13.43
C ARG A 77 -1.44 23.65 -14.89
N PRO A 78 -2.52 22.97 -15.32
CA PRO A 78 -2.64 22.50 -16.70
C PRO A 78 -2.39 23.66 -17.66
N ARG A 79 -1.66 23.41 -18.76
CA ARG A 79 -1.27 24.45 -19.73
C ARG A 79 -2.48 25.23 -20.24
N SER A 80 -3.65 24.57 -20.34
CA SER A 80 -4.93 25.17 -20.73
C SER A 80 -5.50 26.17 -19.71
N GLN A 81 -5.09 26.12 -18.45
CA GLN A 81 -5.47 27.10 -17.43
C GLN A 81 -4.44 28.23 -17.26
N ARG A 82 -3.34 28.26 -18.03
CA ARG A 82 -2.49 29.45 -18.05
C ARG A 82 -3.22 30.55 -18.81
N LEU A 83 -3.66 31.57 -18.08
CA LEU A 83 -4.25 32.78 -18.65
C LEU A 83 -3.24 33.58 -19.50
N THR A 84 -1.94 33.32 -19.36
CA THR A 84 -0.90 34.00 -20.13
C THR A 84 0.01 32.97 -20.82
N GLY A 85 0.32 33.23 -22.10
CA GLY A 85 1.23 32.39 -22.88
C GLY A 85 2.65 32.35 -22.32
N VAL A 86 3.51 31.48 -22.85
CA VAL A 86 4.93 31.37 -22.43
C VAL A 86 5.69 32.70 -22.58
N LEU A 87 5.26 33.55 -23.52
CA LEU A 87 5.82 34.88 -23.80
C LEU A 87 5.04 36.03 -23.14
N GLU A 88 3.90 35.77 -22.51
CA GLU A 88 3.04 36.80 -21.97
C GLU A 88 3.05 36.74 -20.43
N GLY A 89 3.48 37.85 -19.85
CA GLY A 89 3.74 37.99 -18.42
C GLY A 89 5.07 38.68 -18.23
N ARG A 90 5.13 39.66 -17.31
CA ARG A 90 6.40 40.27 -16.89
C ARG A 90 7.36 39.15 -16.50
N ALA A 91 8.62 39.25 -16.94
CA ALA A 91 9.68 38.34 -16.54
C ALA A 91 9.67 38.20 -15.01
N ARG A 92 9.11 37.10 -14.50
CA ARG A 92 9.16 36.79 -13.07
C ARG A 92 10.58 36.34 -12.80
N GLY A 93 11.40 37.29 -12.37
CA GLY A 93 12.65 37.10 -11.63
C GLY A 93 13.61 36.07 -12.23
N GLY A 94 14.69 36.57 -12.83
CA GLY A 94 15.88 35.77 -13.09
C GLY A 94 16.30 35.02 -11.83
N GLY A 95 16.67 33.74 -12.01
CA GLY A 95 17.07 32.84 -10.95
C GLY A 95 18.09 33.47 -10.00
N GLY A 96 18.01 33.04 -8.73
CA GLY A 96 18.80 33.56 -7.63
C GLY A 96 20.24 33.87 -8.02
N SER A 97 20.62 35.12 -7.79
CA SER A 97 22.00 35.57 -7.87
C SER A 97 22.88 34.58 -7.11
N ARG A 98 23.94 34.07 -7.75
CA ARG A 98 24.96 33.24 -7.10
C ARG A 98 25.78 34.13 -6.15
N THR A 99 25.16 34.58 -5.06
CA THR A 99 25.89 35.15 -3.93
C THR A 99 26.53 33.99 -3.17
N ARG A 100 27.81 33.76 -3.48
CA ARG A 100 28.73 33.22 -2.47
C ARG A 100 28.62 34.11 -1.24
N GLY A 101 28.23 33.51 -0.12
CA GLY A 101 28.32 34.14 1.20
C GLY A 101 27.11 35.00 1.55
N MET A 102 26.12 34.39 2.20
CA MET A 102 25.93 34.62 3.63
C MET A 102 25.32 33.36 4.21
N ARG A 103 26.03 32.79 5.17
CA ARG A 103 25.56 31.76 6.06
C ARG A 103 24.29 32.29 6.73
N GLY A 104 23.13 31.93 6.18
CA GLY A 104 21.92 31.89 6.97
C GLY A 104 22.27 31.09 8.21
N LEU A 105 22.20 31.77 9.35
CA LEU A 105 22.46 31.25 10.67
C LEU A 105 21.46 30.11 10.92
N HIS A 106 21.76 28.93 10.38
CA HIS A 106 21.15 27.69 10.83
C HIS A 106 21.64 27.56 12.26
N LYS A 107 20.82 28.05 13.20
CA LYS A 107 20.87 27.57 14.58
C LYS A 107 20.90 26.06 14.44
N PRO A 108 21.99 25.36 14.81
CA PRO A 108 21.95 23.91 14.78
C PRO A 108 20.73 23.54 15.63
N ARG A 109 19.82 22.72 15.09
CA ARG A 109 18.74 22.14 15.88
C ARG A 109 19.39 21.18 16.89
N THR A 110 20.03 21.74 17.90
CA THR A 110 20.51 21.04 19.09
C THR A 110 19.37 20.80 20.08
N GLU A 111 18.13 21.13 19.75
CA GLU A 111 16.95 20.82 20.57
C GLU A 111 16.26 19.52 20.14
N GLY A 112 16.78 18.84 19.10
CA GLY A 112 16.26 17.55 18.66
C GLY A 112 16.89 16.38 19.41
N HIS A 113 16.09 15.67 20.19
CA HIS A 113 16.44 14.36 20.75
C HIS A 113 16.62 13.35 19.62
N CYS A 114 17.67 12.52 19.68
CA CYS A 114 17.82 11.40 18.76
C CYS A 114 16.65 10.41 18.92
N SER A 115 15.97 10.02 17.84
CA SER A 115 14.84 9.08 17.92
C SER A 115 15.21 7.67 18.40
N VAL A 116 16.49 7.35 18.51
CA VAL A 116 17.02 6.03 18.89
C VAL A 116 17.43 6.02 20.36
N CYS A 117 18.32 6.92 20.75
CA CYS A 117 18.86 6.95 22.12
C CYS A 117 18.37 8.14 22.96
N ARG A 118 17.51 9.00 22.40
CA ARG A 118 16.93 10.20 23.03
C ARG A 118 17.92 11.26 23.53
N ALA A 119 19.22 11.06 23.34
CA ALA A 119 20.24 12.05 23.65
C ALA A 119 20.21 13.22 22.67
N ILE A 120 20.60 14.38 23.18
CA ILE A 120 20.57 15.66 22.48
C ILE A 120 21.91 15.86 21.72
N GLY A 121 21.90 16.67 20.66
CA GLY A 121 23.11 17.06 19.93
C GLY A 121 23.47 16.16 18.74
N HIS A 122 22.66 15.15 18.42
CA HIS A 122 22.82 14.34 17.21
C HIS A 122 21.48 13.81 16.68
N THR A 123 21.45 13.37 15.42
CA THR A 123 20.23 12.83 14.78
C THR A 123 20.32 11.30 14.64
N ARG A 124 19.21 10.63 14.29
CA ARG A 124 19.20 9.17 14.03
C ARG A 124 20.34 8.71 13.11
N ARG A 125 20.67 9.51 12.08
CA ARG A 125 21.73 9.21 11.11
C ARG A 125 23.15 9.28 11.68
N THR A 126 23.34 10.06 12.73
CA THR A 126 24.63 10.25 13.41
C THR A 126 24.65 9.64 14.81
N CYS A 127 23.70 8.73 15.11
CA CYS A 127 23.58 8.10 16.41
C CYS A 127 24.75 7.13 16.67
N PRO A 128 25.53 7.32 17.75
CA PRO A 128 26.66 6.44 18.07
C PRO A 128 26.20 5.02 18.39
N VAL A 129 25.02 4.86 19.02
CA VAL A 129 24.44 3.54 19.34
C VAL A 129 24.11 2.76 18.06
N LEU A 130 23.50 3.42 17.07
CA LEU A 130 23.12 2.78 15.81
C LEU A 130 24.37 2.40 14.99
N ARG A 131 25.41 3.24 15.03
CA ARG A 131 26.70 2.95 14.41
C ARG A 131 27.45 1.81 15.09
N GLN A 132 27.45 1.75 16.42
CA GLN A 132 28.08 0.65 17.17
C GLN A 132 27.34 -0.68 16.97
N GLY A 133 26.00 -0.65 16.85
CA GLY A 133 25.21 -1.83 16.52
C GLY A 133 25.53 -2.40 15.14
N MET A 134 25.74 -1.54 14.12
CA MET A 134 26.18 -1.97 12.79
C MET A 134 27.62 -2.54 12.80
N ALA A 135 28.52 -1.99 13.61
CA ALA A 135 29.89 -2.47 13.71
C ALA A 135 30.01 -3.87 14.33
N ARG A 136 29.12 -4.23 15.27
CA ARG A 136 29.12 -5.58 15.89
C ARG A 136 28.64 -6.68 14.93
N ILE A 137 27.61 -6.40 14.12
CA ILE A 137 27.05 -7.37 13.15
C ILE A 137 28.09 -7.77 12.09
N ILE A 138 29.02 -6.88 11.72
CA ILE A 138 30.07 -7.19 10.73
C ILE A 138 31.13 -8.13 11.33
N ASN A 139 31.43 -8.02 12.62
CA ASN A 139 32.45 -8.84 13.27
C ASN A 139 31.95 -10.25 13.61
N ASP A 140 30.66 -10.41 13.94
CA ASP A 140 30.06 -11.74 14.22
C ASP A 140 29.84 -12.59 12.94
N ALA A 141 30.02 -12.01 11.75
CA ALA A 141 29.93 -12.72 10.47
C ALA A 141 31.29 -13.24 9.96
N SER A 142 32.35 -13.12 10.77
CA SER A 142 33.73 -13.47 10.39
C SER A 142 34.40 -14.49 11.33
N GLU A 143 33.65 -15.18 12.19
CA GLU A 143 34.12 -16.36 12.95
C GLU A 143 33.34 -17.61 12.55
#